data_AF-A0A2B9PQT4-F1
#
_entry.id   AF-A0A2B9PQT4-F1
#
_cell.length_a   1.000
_cell.length_b   1.000
_cell.length_c   1.000
_cell.angle_alpha   90.00
_cell.angle_beta   90.00
_cell.angle_gamma   90.00
#
_symmetry.space_group_name_H-M   'P 1'
#
loop_
_entity.id
_entity.type
_entity.pdbx_description
1 polymer ?
#
loop_
_entity_poly.entity_id
_entity_poly.type
_entity_poly.pdbx_seq_one_letter_code
_entity_poly.pdbx_strand_id
1 'polypeptide(L)' 'MAETYKELQPVKVGYICDECWEGELKFTGMTKMSSPPIYVHKCSKCKETFNLRKQYPTIEYKEI' A
#
# COMPACT_ATOMS: atom_id res chain seq x y z
N MET A 1 -21.86 -18.07 -25.80
CA MET A 1 -21.20 -17.49 -24.62
C MET A 1 -20.09 -16.61 -25.16
N ALA A 2 -20.13 -15.30 -24.88
CA ALA A 2 -19.15 -14.35 -25.40
C ALA A 2 -18.27 -13.87 -24.24
N GLU A 3 -16.97 -14.04 -24.42
CA GLU A 3 -15.91 -13.59 -23.52
C GLU A 3 -15.53 -12.15 -23.91
N THR A 4 -15.57 -11.23 -22.94
CA THR A 4 -15.18 -9.83 -23.15
C THR A 4 -13.82 -9.61 -22.52
N TYR A 5 -12.93 -8.99 -23.29
CA TYR A 5 -11.58 -8.67 -22.88
C TYR A 5 -11.47 -7.15 -22.69
N LYS A 6 -10.89 -6.71 -21.57
CA LYS A 6 -10.66 -5.29 -21.27
C LYS A 6 -9.20 -5.11 -20.86
N GLU A 7 -8.55 -4.10 -21.42
CA GLU A 7 -7.17 -3.77 -21.09
C GLU A 7 -7.11 -3.15 -19.69
N LEU A 8 -6.20 -3.67 -18.85
CA LEU A 8 -5.94 -3.19 -17.51
C LEU A 8 -4.44 -2.87 -17.39
N GLN A 9 -4.11 -1.75 -16.76
CA GLN A 9 -2.73 -1.43 -16.40
C GLN A 9 -2.48 -1.75 -14.92
N PRO A 10 -1.48 -2.61 -14.61
CA PRO A 10 -1.03 -2.80 -13.23
C PRO A 10 -0.29 -1.55 -12.76
N VAL A 11 -0.85 -0.87 -11.76
CA VAL A 11 -0.22 0.28 -11.10
C VAL A 11 0.25 -0.12 -9.70
N LYS A 12 1.52 0.17 -9.41
CA LYS A 12 2.05 0.02 -8.06
C LYS A 12 1.65 1.24 -7.24
N VAL A 13 0.81 1.03 -6.23
CA VAL A 13 0.39 2.07 -5.30
C VAL A 13 1.26 1.98 -4.06
N GLY A 14 2.14 2.98 -3.91
CA GLY A 14 2.93 3.20 -2.71
C GLY A 14 2.37 4.36 -1.89
N TYR A 15 2.73 4.41 -0.61
CA TYR A 15 2.43 5.55 0.25
C TYR A 15 3.73 6.24 0.64
N ILE A 16 3.81 7.55 0.41
CA ILE A 16 4.96 8.38 0.77
C ILE A 16 4.77 8.82 2.22
N CYS A 17 5.83 8.80 3.01
CA CYS A 17 5.79 9.22 4.40
C CYS A 17 5.43 10.71 4.53
N ASP A 18 4.40 11.00 5.33
CA ASP A 18 3.88 12.37 5.54
C ASP A 18 4.86 13.27 6.31
N GLU A 19 5.80 12.71 7.07
CA GLU A 19 6.80 13.48 7.82
C GLU A 19 7.96 13.92 6.93
N CYS A 20 8.54 12.99 6.17
CA CYS A 20 9.76 13.26 5.42
C CYS A 20 9.53 13.54 3.94
N TRP A 21 8.33 13.26 3.41
CA TRP A 21 7.93 13.45 1.99
C TRP A 21 8.85 12.80 0.93
N GLU A 22 9.92 12.13 1.35
CA GLU A 22 10.91 11.48 0.51
C GLU A 22 10.92 9.96 0.69
N GLY A 23 10.57 9.48 1.88
CA GLY A 23 10.66 8.06 2.23
C GLY A 23 9.39 7.30 1.88
N GLU A 24 9.53 6.15 1.22
CA GLU A 24 8.41 5.22 1.02
C GLU A 24 8.11 4.45 2.31
N LEU A 25 6.82 4.30 2.61
CA LEU A 25 6.32 3.40 3.65
C LEU A 25 6.40 1.95 3.18
N LYS A 26 7.10 1.11 3.94
CA LYS A 26 7.19 -0.33 3.71
C LYS A 26 6.49 -1.07 4.83
N PHE A 27 5.63 -2.02 4.48
CA PHE A 27 5.02 -2.91 5.46
C PHE A 27 6.08 -3.65 6.27
N THR A 28 5.96 -3.65 7.60
CA THR A 28 6.97 -4.22 8.50
C THR A 28 6.78 -5.72 8.77
N GLY A 29 5.72 -6.34 8.26
CA GLY A 29 5.34 -7.70 8.64
C GLY A 29 4.46 -7.75 9.89
N MET A 30 4.27 -6.62 10.58
CA MET A 30 3.43 -6.55 11.78
C MET A 30 2.02 -6.11 11.42
N THR A 31 1.04 -6.96 11.74
CA THR A 31 -0.38 -6.62 11.67
C THR A 31 -0.95 -6.62 13.07
N LYS A 32 -1.53 -5.51 13.50
CA LYS A 32 -2.32 -5.44 14.72
C LYS A 32 -3.69 -6.05 14.46
N MET A 33 -4.04 -7.06 15.25
CA MET A 33 -5.36 -7.68 15.27
C MET A 33 -6.35 -6.73 15.95
N SER A 34 -6.78 -5.70 15.22
CA SER A 34 -7.91 -4.85 15.56
C SER A 34 -9.05 -5.12 14.57
N SER A 35 -10.28 -4.76 14.92
CA SER A 35 -11.41 -4.79 13.98
C SER A 35 -11.72 -3.35 13.55
N PRO A 36 -11.27 -2.88 12.37
CA PRO A 36 -10.57 -3.58 11.28
C PRO A 36 -9.04 -3.73 11.48
N PRO A 37 -8.37 -4.67 10.77
CA PRO A 37 -6.95 -4.95 10.92
C PRO A 37 -6.10 -3.74 10.53
N ILE A 38 -5.02 -3.53 11.30
CA ILE A 38 -4.10 -2.41 11.10
C ILE A 38 -2.73 -2.97 10.74
N TYR A 39 -2.26 -2.64 9.54
CA TYR A 39 -0.96 -2.99 9.01
C TYR A 39 0.05 -1.91 9.39
N VAL A 40 1.11 -2.33 10.08
CA VAL A 40 2.17 -1.45 10.53
C VAL A 40 3.17 -1.28 9.39
N HIS A 41 3.44 -0.03 9.03
CA HIS A 41 4.41 0.35 8.01
C HIS A 41 5.51 1.17 8.64
N LYS A 42 6.71 1.07 8.10
CA LYS A 42 7.86 1.86 8.54
C LYS A 42 8.42 2.63 7.37
N CYS A 43 8.67 3.91 7.59
CA CYS A 43 9.35 4.74 6.62
C CYS A 43 10.82 4.32 6.50
N SER A 44 11.30 4.20 5.27
CA SER A 44 12.71 3.84 5.01
C SER A 44 13.71 4.94 5.40
N LYS A 45 13.27 6.20 5.52
CA LYS A 45 14.11 7.37 5.81
C LYS A 45 14.03 7.81 7.27
N CYS A 46 12.88 8.29 7.72
CA CYS A 46 12.70 8.79 9.09
C CYS A 46 12.48 7.68 10.12
N LYS A 47 12.33 6.42 9.70
CA LYS A 47 12.02 5.26 10.57
C LYS A 47 10.71 5.37 11.34
N GLU A 48 9.88 6.36 11.04
CA GLU A 48 8.58 6.53 11.65
C GLU A 48 7.64 5.38 11.25
N THR A 49 6.75 5.04 12.17
CA THR A 49 5.85 3.91 12.06
C THR A 49 4.42 4.38 11.84
N PHE A 50 3.81 3.95 10.74
CA PHE A 50 2.46 4.33 10.34
C PHE A 50 1.53 3.13 10.45
N ASN A 51 0.32 3.38 10.95
CA ASN A 51 -0.72 2.38 11.15
C ASN A 51 -1.77 2.55 10.06
N LEU A 52 -1.70 1.74 9.01
CA LEU A 52 -2.60 1.84 7.85
C LEU A 52 -3.53 0.63 7.78
N ARG A 53 -4.74 0.81 7.24
CA ARG A 53 -5.71 -0.30 7.06
C ARG A 53 -5.48 -1.11 5.78
N LYS A 54 -4.61 -0.62 4.89
CA LYS A 54 -4.17 -1.31 3.67
C LYS A 54 -2.68 -1.57 3.75
N GLN A 55 -2.24 -2.67 3.15
CA GLN A 55 -0.83 -2.99 3.00
C GLN A 55 -0.27 -2.24 1.80
N TYR A 56 0.78 -1.46 2.02
CA TYR A 56 1.53 -0.75 0.99
C TYR A 56 2.99 -1.22 0.97
N PRO A 57 3.60 -1.33 -0.23
CA PRO A 57 2.99 -1.09 -1.54
C PRO A 57 2.03 -2.21 -1.96
N THR A 58 0.99 -1.88 -2.72
CA THR A 58 0.05 -2.83 -3.34
C THR A 58 0.01 -2.64 -4.85
N ILE A 59 -0.40 -3.67 -5.60
CA ILE A 59 -0.64 -3.57 -7.04
C ILE A 59 -2.15 -3.42 -7.23
N GLU A 60 -2.59 -2.31 -7.80
CA GLU A 60 -3.97 -2.10 -8.21
C GLU A 60 -4.05 -2.17 -9.74
N TYR A 61 -5.12 -2.73 -10.28
CA TYR A 61 -5.37 -2.76 -11.71
C TYR A 61 -6.33 -1.63 -12.04
N LYS A 62 -5.90 -0.70 -12.90
CA LYS A 62 -6.75 0.41 -13.35
C LYS A 62 -7.16 0.21 -14.80
N GLU A 63 -8.39 0.56 -15.09
CA GLU A 63 -8.94 0.66 -16.45
C GLU A 63 -8.34 1.89 -17.14
N ILE A 64 -8.03 1.76 -18.43
CA ILE A 64 -7.53 2.84 -19.29
C ILE A 64 -8.71 3.59 -19.91
#